data_AF-A0A8J6SI95-F1
#
_entry.id   AF-A0A8J6SI95-F1
#
_cell.length_a   1.000
_cell.length_b   1.000
_cell.length_c   1.000
_cell.angle_alpha   90.00
_cell.angle_beta   90.00
_cell.angle_gamma   90.00
#
_symmetry.space_group_name_H-M   'P 1'
#
loop_
_entity.id
_entity.type
_entity.pdbx_description
1 polymer ?
#
loop_
_entity_poly.entity_id
_entity_poly.type
_entity_poly.pdbx_seq_one_letter_code
_entity_poly.pdbx_strand_id
1 'polypeptide(L)'
;MGSNVFPLPTILFQFLFLLVAIAIESFILHRNLNLGRQTSADYAMLINLLSSIVGWWIFFYVLPLLPVELRAQVISYIFFDTFFTINQSSTYTTQLILTIFIVFLSNYLLKLNFLQLIQFLIEPPKPTTSEPQERKLKTITARNVETQERPNLANIMFQATFCSYGVILVIIFLIRSEII
;
A
#
# COMPACT_ATOMS: atom_id res chain seq x y z
N MET A 1 -31.77 24.33 -1.72
CA MET A 1 -30.92 24.64 -0.56
C MET A 1 -29.79 23.62 -0.55
N GLY A 2 -28.66 23.96 -1.19
CA GLY A 2 -27.49 23.10 -1.21
C GLY A 2 -26.69 23.32 0.06
N SER A 3 -26.82 22.44 1.03
CA SER A 3 -25.76 22.30 2.03
C SER A 3 -24.55 21.76 1.27
N ASN A 4 -23.57 22.64 1.02
CA ASN A 4 -22.22 22.21 0.69
C ASN A 4 -21.68 21.44 1.90
N VAL A 5 -22.03 20.17 1.98
CA VAL A 5 -21.44 19.24 2.93
C VAL A 5 -20.02 19.04 2.45
N PHE A 6 -19.11 19.84 2.96
CA PHE A 6 -17.70 19.72 2.64
C PHE A 6 -17.25 18.32 3.08
N PRO A 7 -16.58 17.53 2.23
CA PRO A 7 -16.13 16.18 2.58
C PRO A 7 -14.87 16.23 3.47
N LEU A 8 -14.88 17.14 4.45
CA LEU A 8 -13.84 17.33 5.44
C LEU A 8 -13.59 16.04 6.24
N PRO A 9 -14.61 15.25 6.63
CA PRO A 9 -14.39 13.95 7.27
C PRO A 9 -13.61 12.98 6.38
N THR A 10 -14.00 12.83 5.10
CA THR A 10 -13.32 11.94 4.14
C THR A 10 -11.85 12.32 3.97
N ILE A 11 -11.57 13.62 3.82
CA ILE A 11 -10.21 14.12 3.67
C ILE A 11 -9.38 13.82 4.94
N LEU A 12 -9.94 14.08 6.12
CA LEU A 12 -9.26 13.86 7.40
C LEU A 12 -8.94 12.38 7.62
N PHE A 13 -9.90 11.48 7.36
CA PHE A 13 -9.68 10.04 7.46
C PHE A 13 -8.65 9.55 6.44
N GLN A 14 -8.68 10.07 5.22
CA GLN A 14 -7.68 9.74 4.22
C GLN A 14 -6.27 10.12 4.68
N PHE A 15 -6.10 11.32 5.25
CA PHE A 15 -4.81 11.74 5.82
C PHE A 15 -4.40 10.87 7.01
N LEU A 16 -5.33 10.52 7.90
CA LEU A 16 -5.07 9.63 9.04
C LEU A 16 -4.58 8.25 8.57
N PHE A 17 -5.28 7.63 7.63
CA PHE A 17 -4.91 6.31 7.10
C PHE A 17 -3.60 6.36 6.34
N LEU A 18 -3.33 7.45 5.62
CA LEU A 18 -2.04 7.66 4.96
C LEU A 18 -0.89 7.72 5.98
N LEU A 19 -1.05 8.48 7.07
CA LEU A 19 -0.05 8.58 8.13
C LEU A 19 0.19 7.23 8.82
N VAL A 20 -0.87 6.51 9.14
CA VAL A 20 -0.79 5.16 9.74
C VAL A 20 -0.06 4.19 8.81
N ALA A 21 -0.40 4.20 7.52
CA ALA A 21 0.28 3.36 6.53
C ALA A 21 1.77 3.70 6.43
N ILE A 22 2.14 4.99 6.35
CA ILE A 22 3.54 5.42 6.31
C ILE A 22 4.30 4.99 7.56
N ALA A 23 3.71 5.14 8.75
CA ALA A 23 4.35 4.77 10.02
C ALA A 23 4.62 3.26 10.09
N ILE A 24 3.63 2.43 9.76
CA ILE A 24 3.76 0.97 9.80
C ILE A 24 4.72 0.48 8.72
N GLU A 25 4.57 0.97 7.49
CA GLU A 25 5.39 0.53 6.37
C GLU A 25 6.84 0.97 6.57
N SER A 26 7.10 2.20 7.03
CA SER A 26 8.47 2.65 7.33
C SER A 26 9.14 1.80 8.40
N PHE A 27 8.42 1.37 9.43
CA PHE A 27 8.94 0.46 10.45
C PHE A 27 9.32 -0.91 9.87
N ILE A 28 8.47 -1.47 9.00
CA ILE A 28 8.71 -2.77 8.36
C ILE A 28 9.86 -2.68 7.34
N LEU A 29 9.92 -1.61 6.56
CA LEU A 29 11.03 -1.34 5.64
C LEU A 29 12.35 -1.17 6.40
N HIS A 30 12.37 -0.41 7.50
CA HIS A 30 13.57 -0.23 8.33
C HIS A 30 14.10 -1.57 8.85
N ARG A 31 13.20 -2.41 9.38
CA ARG A 31 13.54 -3.70 9.96
C ARG A 31 14.03 -4.71 8.92
N ASN A 32 13.41 -4.75 7.74
CA ASN A 32 13.67 -5.81 6.77
C ASN A 32 14.71 -5.45 5.70
N LEU A 33 14.93 -4.15 5.43
CA LEU A 33 15.90 -3.68 4.44
C LEU A 33 17.17 -3.08 5.06
N ASN A 34 17.27 -3.02 6.39
CA ASN A 34 18.37 -2.36 7.12
C ASN A 34 18.67 -0.93 6.64
N LEU A 35 17.65 -0.24 6.13
CA LEU A 35 17.74 1.16 5.72
C LEU A 35 17.85 2.05 6.97
N GLY A 36 18.44 3.23 6.85
CA GLY A 36 18.37 4.23 7.91
C GLY A 36 16.91 4.56 8.29
N ARG A 37 16.67 5.00 9.53
CA ARG A 37 15.32 5.36 9.99
C ARG A 37 14.68 6.45 9.12
N GLN A 38 15.48 7.47 8.77
CA GLN A 38 15.03 8.57 7.91
C GLN A 38 14.74 8.07 6.49
N THR A 39 15.65 7.31 5.88
CA THR A 39 15.45 6.81 4.51
C THR A 39 14.26 5.84 4.41
N SER A 40 14.00 5.04 5.45
CA SER A 40 12.82 4.16 5.50
C SER A 40 11.51 4.96 5.55
N ALA A 41 11.49 6.06 6.30
CA ALA A 41 10.35 6.97 6.36
C ALA A 41 10.13 7.67 5.02
N ASP A 42 11.20 8.16 4.38
CA ASP A 42 11.12 8.82 3.06
C ASP A 42 10.60 7.87 1.99
N TYR A 43 11.06 6.61 1.97
CA TYR A 43 10.59 5.58 1.04
C TYR A 43 9.11 5.28 1.26
N ALA A 44 8.71 5.03 2.51
CA ALA A 44 7.32 4.74 2.83
C ALA A 44 6.41 5.92 2.47
N MET A 45 6.83 7.15 2.75
CA MET A 45 6.10 8.37 2.37
C MET A 45 5.90 8.46 0.87
N LEU A 46 6.99 8.34 0.08
CA LEU A 46 6.92 8.41 -1.38
C LEU A 46 6.02 7.34 -1.98
N ILE A 47 6.19 6.08 -1.55
CA ILE A 47 5.41 4.95 -2.06
C ILE A 47 3.92 5.13 -1.74
N ASN A 48 3.58 5.49 -0.51
CA ASN A 48 2.18 5.68 -0.11
C ASN A 48 1.52 6.89 -0.78
N LEU A 49 2.26 7.99 -0.93
CA LEU A 49 1.75 9.19 -1.58
C LEU A 49 1.54 8.95 -3.08
N LEU A 50 2.52 8.37 -3.77
CA LEU A 50 2.41 8.01 -5.19
C LEU A 50 1.28 7.01 -5.43
N SER A 51 1.16 5.99 -4.57
CA SER A 51 0.06 5.02 -4.66
C SER A 51 -1.30 5.69 -4.49
N SER A 52 -1.40 6.66 -3.59
CA SER A 52 -2.63 7.44 -3.39
C SER A 52 -2.95 8.32 -4.60
N ILE A 53 -1.96 9.01 -5.18
CA ILE A 53 -2.15 9.84 -6.38
C ILE A 53 -2.62 8.98 -7.55
N VAL A 54 -1.96 7.84 -7.80
CA VAL A 54 -2.36 6.91 -8.85
C VAL A 54 -3.74 6.31 -8.58
N GLY A 55 -4.06 5.96 -7.34
CA GLY A 55 -5.38 5.49 -6.94
C GLY A 55 -6.47 6.51 -7.28
N TRP A 56 -6.25 7.79 -6.96
CA TRP A 56 -7.17 8.88 -7.33
C TRP A 56 -7.24 9.09 -8.84
N TRP A 57 -6.13 9.01 -9.57
CA TRP A 57 -6.12 9.09 -11.03
C TRP A 57 -6.95 7.96 -11.67
N ILE A 58 -6.74 6.72 -11.24
CA ILE A 58 -7.53 5.57 -11.69
C ILE A 58 -9.00 5.79 -11.34
N PHE A 59 -9.31 6.25 -10.13
CA PHE A 59 -10.67 6.55 -9.72
C PHE A 59 -11.34 7.56 -10.65
N PHE A 60 -10.70 8.71 -10.92
CA PHE A 60 -11.27 9.73 -11.81
C PHE A 60 -11.38 9.27 -13.26
N TYR A 61 -10.52 8.35 -13.70
CA TYR A 61 -10.58 7.77 -15.04
C TYR A 61 -11.69 6.72 -15.17
N VAL A 62 -11.88 5.89 -14.13
CA VAL A 62 -12.88 4.82 -14.09
C VAL A 62 -14.29 5.36 -13.81
N LEU A 63 -14.44 6.35 -12.94
CA LEU A 63 -15.72 6.94 -12.56
C LEU A 63 -16.63 7.36 -13.75
N PRO A 64 -16.16 7.98 -14.84
CA PRO A 64 -16.99 8.30 -15.99
C PRO A 64 -17.36 7.10 -16.87
N LEU A 65 -16.64 5.97 -16.75
CA LEU A 65 -16.95 4.72 -17.45
C LEU A 65 -18.08 3.94 -16.77
N LEU A 66 -18.48 4.32 -15.55
CA LEU A 66 -19.54 3.64 -14.80
C LEU A 66 -20.95 4.08 -15.26
N PRO A 67 -21.93 3.15 -15.20
CA PRO A 67 -23.35 3.48 -15.33
C PRO A 67 -23.78 4.57 -14.34
N VAL A 68 -24.78 5.37 -14.72
CA VAL A 68 -25.24 6.54 -13.95
C VAL A 68 -25.62 6.17 -12.52
N GLU A 69 -26.26 5.00 -12.33
CA GLU A 69 -26.69 4.49 -11.03
C GLU A 69 -25.51 4.16 -10.13
N LEU A 70 -24.50 3.45 -10.66
CA LEU A 70 -23.30 3.06 -9.91
C LEU A 70 -22.41 4.27 -9.62
N ARG A 71 -22.30 5.21 -10.55
CA ARG A 71 -21.54 6.45 -10.34
C ARG A 71 -22.09 7.25 -9.17
N ALA A 72 -23.41 7.44 -9.11
CA ALA A 72 -24.04 8.14 -7.98
C ALA A 72 -23.79 7.40 -6.66
N GLN A 73 -23.89 6.07 -6.66
CA GLN A 73 -23.64 5.26 -5.47
C GLN A 73 -22.18 5.34 -4.98
N VAL A 74 -21.21 5.29 -5.89
CA VAL A 74 -19.78 5.40 -5.56
C VAL A 74 -19.43 6.77 -5.01
N ILE A 75 -20.00 7.84 -5.58
CA ILE A 75 -19.82 9.21 -5.06
C ILE A 75 -20.47 9.33 -3.69
N SER A 76 -21.71 8.88 -3.52
CA SER A 76 -22.38 8.91 -2.22
C SER A 76 -21.60 8.13 -1.16
N TYR A 77 -21.05 6.97 -1.52
CA TYR A 77 -20.25 6.17 -0.61
C TYR A 77 -18.95 6.87 -0.18
N ILE A 78 -18.16 7.38 -1.13
CA ILE A 78 -16.86 7.99 -0.85
C ILE A 78 -17.01 9.31 -0.09
N PHE A 79 -18.02 10.11 -0.43
CA PHE A 79 -18.17 11.47 0.11
C PHE A 79 -19.07 11.54 1.35
N PHE A 80 -20.01 10.62 1.53
CA PHE A 80 -21.02 10.69 2.59
C PHE A 80 -21.08 9.42 3.47
N ASP A 81 -20.18 8.44 3.26
CA ASP A 81 -20.12 7.18 4.01
C ASP A 81 -21.47 6.45 4.14
N THR A 82 -22.38 6.69 3.17
CA THR A 82 -23.74 6.18 3.21
C THR A 82 -23.86 5.00 2.25
N PHE A 83 -23.98 3.79 2.80
CA PHE A 83 -24.40 2.63 2.03
C PHE A 83 -25.90 2.72 1.76
N PHE A 84 -26.29 2.93 0.49
CA PHE A 84 -27.64 2.54 0.09
C PHE A 84 -27.74 1.03 0.26
N THR A 85 -28.68 0.62 1.11
CA THR A 85 -28.90 -0.76 1.54
C THR A 85 -29.23 -1.61 0.31
N ILE A 86 -28.20 -2.24 -0.28
CA ILE A 86 -28.42 -3.28 -1.28
C ILE A 86 -29.01 -4.45 -0.52
N ASN A 87 -30.27 -4.77 -0.80
CA ASN A 87 -30.97 -5.94 -0.29
C ASN A 87 -30.03 -7.15 -0.34
N GLN A 88 -29.83 -7.79 0.82
CA GLN A 88 -28.88 -8.88 1.10
C GLN A 88 -29.08 -10.10 0.18
N SER A 89 -28.70 -9.98 -1.08
CA SER A 89 -28.66 -11.06 -2.02
C SER A 89 -27.21 -11.53 -2.12
N SER A 90 -26.99 -12.82 -1.83
CA SER A 90 -25.69 -13.46 -1.71
C SER A 90 -24.74 -13.20 -2.89
N THR A 91 -25.27 -12.93 -4.08
CA THR A 91 -24.52 -12.61 -5.30
C THR A 91 -23.74 -11.30 -5.19
N TYR A 92 -24.29 -10.25 -4.57
CA TYR A 92 -23.61 -8.95 -4.46
C TYR A 92 -22.48 -8.97 -3.44
N THR A 93 -22.60 -9.80 -2.39
CA THR A 93 -21.54 -10.00 -1.39
C THR A 93 -20.28 -10.57 -2.05
N THR A 94 -20.42 -11.57 -2.92
CA THR A 94 -19.28 -12.16 -3.64
C THR A 94 -18.60 -11.16 -4.56
N GLN A 95 -19.36 -10.35 -5.31
CA GLN A 95 -18.82 -9.32 -6.20
C GLN A 95 -18.09 -8.21 -5.42
N LEU A 96 -18.61 -7.84 -4.25
CA LEU A 96 -17.99 -6.84 -3.38
C LEU A 96 -16.65 -7.33 -2.82
N ILE A 97 -16.62 -8.56 -2.28
CA ILE A 97 -15.38 -9.18 -1.78
C ILE A 97 -14.34 -9.27 -2.89
N LEU A 98 -14.74 -9.69 -4.10
CA LEU A 98 -13.85 -9.76 -5.25
C LEU A 98 -13.30 -8.38 -5.61
N THR A 99 -14.14 -7.35 -5.59
CA THR A 99 -13.73 -5.97 -5.89
C THR A 99 -12.72 -5.46 -4.86
N ILE A 100 -12.97 -5.66 -3.57
CA ILE A 100 -12.02 -5.29 -2.49
C ILE A 100 -10.70 -6.02 -2.69
N PHE A 101 -10.75 -7.32 -3.00
CA PHE A 101 -9.54 -8.12 -3.22
C PHE A 101 -8.74 -7.61 -4.42
N ILE A 102 -9.40 -7.30 -5.54
CA ILE A 102 -8.75 -6.73 -6.74
C ILE A 102 -8.12 -5.37 -6.42
N VAL A 103 -8.82 -4.49 -5.69
CA VAL A 103 -8.29 -3.18 -5.30
C VAL A 103 -7.07 -3.33 -4.39
N PHE A 104 -7.15 -4.22 -3.40
CA PHE A 104 -6.02 -4.53 -2.51
C PHE A 104 -4.81 -5.05 -3.30
N LEU A 105 -5.03 -6.03 -4.18
CA LEU A 105 -3.97 -6.63 -4.98
C LEU A 105 -3.34 -5.61 -5.93
N SER A 106 -4.15 -4.79 -6.59
CA SER A 106 -3.67 -3.73 -7.48
C SER A 106 -2.80 -2.72 -6.74
N ASN A 107 -3.22 -2.30 -5.54
CA ASN A 107 -2.46 -1.39 -4.71
C ASN A 107 -1.15 -2.02 -4.22
N TYR A 108 -1.16 -3.28 -3.81
CA TYR A 108 0.05 -4.03 -3.45
C TYR A 108 1.05 -4.08 -4.62
N LEU A 109 0.59 -4.47 -5.81
CA LEU A 109 1.43 -4.53 -7.01
C LEU A 109 2.01 -3.16 -7.36
N LEU A 110 1.20 -2.10 -7.28
CA LEU A 110 1.64 -0.74 -7.56
C LEU A 110 2.76 -0.31 -6.58
N LYS A 111 2.58 -0.54 -5.28
CA LYS A 111 3.60 -0.25 -4.27
C LYS A 111 4.89 -1.03 -4.48
N LEU A 112 4.77 -2.31 -4.87
CA LEU A 112 5.94 -3.14 -5.19
C LEU A 112 6.74 -2.57 -6.36
N ASN A 113 6.05 -2.18 -7.44
CA ASN A 113 6.69 -1.55 -8.60
C ASN A 113 7.38 -0.23 -8.22
N PHE A 114 6.75 0.60 -7.37
CA PHE A 114 7.38 1.83 -6.90
C PHE A 114 8.61 1.59 -6.03
N LEU A 115 8.57 0.60 -5.13
CA LEU A 115 9.75 0.27 -4.32
C LEU A 115 10.91 -0.19 -5.21
N GLN A 116 10.63 -1.05 -6.20
CA GLN A 116 11.64 -1.50 -7.15
C GLN A 116 12.21 -0.36 -7.98
N LEU A 117 11.36 0.56 -8.44
CA LEU A 117 11.77 1.74 -9.20
C LEU A 117 12.66 2.66 -8.37
N ILE A 118 12.30 2.93 -7.12
CA ILE A 118 13.07 3.78 -6.20
C ILE A 118 14.44 3.14 -5.92
N GLN A 119 14.49 1.82 -5.65
CA GLN A 119 15.76 1.12 -5.45
C GLN A 119 16.62 1.14 -6.71
N PHE A 120 16.04 0.90 -7.88
CA PHE A 120 16.76 0.97 -9.16
C PHE A 120 17.32 2.37 -9.44
N LEU A 121 16.58 3.43 -9.08
CA LEU A 121 17.01 4.81 -9.32
C LEU A 121 18.12 5.27 -8.36
N ILE A 122 18.16 4.69 -7.15
CA ILE A 122 19.11 5.05 -6.10
C ILE A 122 20.36 4.15 -6.12
N GLU A 123 20.24 2.90 -6.56
CA GLU A 123 21.37 1.98 -6.62
C GLU A 123 22.16 2.23 -7.92
N PRO A 124 23.46 2.62 -7.85
CA PRO A 124 24.26 2.80 -9.05
C PRO A 124 24.36 1.46 -9.80
N PRO A 125 24.41 1.47 -11.14
CA PRO A 125 24.50 0.24 -11.93
C PRO A 125 25.72 -0.54 -11.45
N LYS A 126 25.47 -1.72 -10.84
CA LYS A 126 26.54 -2.68 -10.56
C LYS A 126 27.15 -3.04 -11.91
N PRO A 127 28.46 -2.82 -12.14
CA PRO A 127 29.08 -3.29 -13.36
C PRO A 127 28.92 -4.81 -13.39
N THR A 128 28.26 -5.29 -14.44
CA THR A 128 28.25 -6.68 -14.82
C THR A 128 29.69 -7.07 -15.15
N THR A 129 30.41 -7.63 -14.17
CA THR A 129 31.62 -8.38 -14.47
C THR A 129 31.33 -9.85 -14.20
N SER A 130 30.84 -10.50 -15.24
CA SER A 130 31.09 -11.91 -15.47
C SER A 130 32.60 -12.14 -15.62
N GLU A 131 33.14 -13.04 -14.79
CA GLU A 131 34.17 -14.06 -15.09
C GLU A 131 35.29 -14.25 -14.04
N PRO A 132 35.83 -15.50 -13.91
CA PRO A 132 36.25 -16.09 -12.65
C PRO A 132 37.77 -16.03 -12.45
N GLN A 133 38.23 -15.72 -11.23
CA GLN A 133 39.62 -15.95 -10.85
C GLN A 133 39.77 -16.62 -9.49
N GLU A 134 40.44 -17.76 -9.56
CA GLU A 134 40.88 -18.63 -8.49
C GLU A 134 41.85 -17.95 -7.50
N ARG A 135 41.85 -18.52 -6.28
CA ARG A 135 42.96 -18.59 -5.31
C ARG A 135 43.54 -17.26 -4.77
N LYS A 136 43.22 -17.02 -3.49
CA LYS A 136 44.25 -17.13 -2.43
C LYS A 136 43.61 -17.35 -1.05
N LEU A 137 44.00 -18.48 -0.46
CA LEU A 137 43.73 -18.98 0.87
C LEU A 137 44.24 -18.01 1.96
N LYS A 138 43.40 -17.66 2.94
CA LYS A 138 43.81 -17.39 4.33
C LYS A 138 42.62 -17.56 5.28
N THR A 139 42.64 -18.70 5.97
CA THR A 139 41.84 -19.10 7.12
C THR A 139 41.84 -18.03 8.22
N ILE A 140 40.66 -17.71 8.78
CA ILE A 140 40.36 -17.65 10.24
C ILE A 140 38.91 -17.16 10.44
N THR A 141 38.17 -17.93 11.24
CA THR A 141 36.83 -17.70 11.82
C THR A 141 35.59 -18.10 11.01
N ALA A 142 35.05 -19.25 11.40
CA ALA A 142 33.66 -19.60 11.22
C ALA A 142 32.76 -18.53 11.86
N ARG A 143 32.02 -17.81 11.02
CA ARG A 143 30.76 -17.18 11.40
C ARG A 143 29.90 -17.16 10.15
N ASN A 144 28.92 -18.07 10.14
CA ASN A 144 27.77 -18.13 9.26
C ASN A 144 27.85 -17.14 8.09
N VAL A 145 28.36 -17.63 6.95
CA VAL A 145 27.93 -17.10 5.67
C VAL A 145 26.47 -17.55 5.55
N GLU A 146 25.58 -16.89 6.29
CA GLU A 146 24.19 -16.77 5.89
C GLU A 146 24.29 -16.19 4.50
N THR A 147 24.03 -17.06 3.52
CA THR A 147 23.65 -16.73 2.18
C THR A 147 22.87 -15.43 2.28
N GLN A 148 23.50 -14.33 1.83
CA GLN A 148 22.87 -13.02 1.82
C GLN A 148 21.82 -13.09 0.71
N GLU A 149 20.77 -13.87 0.96
CA GLU A 149 19.59 -13.97 0.15
C GLU A 149 19.11 -12.54 0.02
N ARG A 150 19.11 -12.05 -1.23
CA ARG A 150 18.61 -10.71 -1.52
C ARG A 150 17.25 -10.61 -0.81
N PRO A 151 17.03 -9.57 0.02
CA PRO A 151 15.77 -9.45 0.72
C PRO A 151 14.65 -9.54 -0.30
N ASN A 152 13.75 -10.51 -0.14
CA ASN A 152 12.63 -10.71 -1.06
C ASN A 152 11.69 -9.51 -0.93
N LEU A 153 11.94 -8.47 -1.73
CA LEU A 153 11.24 -7.18 -1.69
C LEU A 153 9.73 -7.38 -1.77
N ALA A 154 9.28 -8.35 -2.56
CA ALA A 154 7.89 -8.76 -2.66
C ALA A 154 7.31 -9.19 -1.31
N ASN A 155 7.98 -10.10 -0.58
CA ASN A 155 7.51 -10.57 0.72
C ASN A 155 7.51 -9.45 1.75
N ILE A 156 8.53 -8.59 1.75
CA ILE A 156 8.64 -7.45 2.65
C ILE A 156 7.50 -6.45 2.40
N MET A 157 7.27 -6.09 1.14
CA MET A 157 6.20 -5.18 0.76
C MET A 157 4.81 -5.80 1.01
N PHE A 158 4.67 -7.10 0.80
CA PHE A 158 3.43 -7.81 1.07
C PHE A 158 3.10 -7.78 2.56
N GLN A 159 4.08 -8.09 3.42
CA GLN A 159 3.94 -8.01 4.86
C GLN A 159 3.62 -6.57 5.31
N ALA A 160 4.30 -5.58 4.73
CA ALA A 160 4.10 -4.17 5.03
C ALA A 160 2.66 -3.73 4.69
N THR A 161 2.20 -4.06 3.49
CA THR A 161 0.86 -3.76 3.00
C THR A 161 -0.20 -4.49 3.82
N PHE A 162 -0.03 -5.78 4.08
CA PHE A 162 -1.00 -6.55 4.86
C PHE A 162 -1.13 -6.01 6.29
N CYS A 163 -0.02 -5.66 6.93
CA CYS A 163 -0.02 -5.11 8.29
C CYS A 163 -0.65 -3.71 8.35
N SER A 164 -0.31 -2.82 7.40
CA SER A 164 -0.87 -1.47 7.36
C SER A 164 -2.38 -1.49 7.16
N TYR A 165 -2.88 -2.27 6.18
CA TYR A 165 -4.32 -2.45 5.97
C TYR A 165 -5.01 -3.13 7.16
N GLY A 166 -4.37 -4.10 7.80
CA GLY A 166 -4.90 -4.75 9.00
C GLY A 166 -5.13 -3.76 10.15
N VAL A 167 -4.15 -2.88 10.42
CA VAL A 167 -4.29 -1.86 11.46
C VAL A 167 -5.36 -0.83 11.08
N ILE A 168 -5.41 -0.40 9.82
CA ILE A 168 -6.45 0.52 9.34
C ILE A 168 -7.85 -0.09 9.53
N LEU A 169 -8.04 -1.38 9.24
CA LEU A 169 -9.32 -2.07 9.48
C LEU A 169 -9.70 -2.10 10.96
N VAL A 170 -8.73 -2.33 11.85
CA VAL A 170 -8.97 -2.29 13.31
C VAL A 170 -9.36 -0.87 13.75
N ILE A 171 -8.69 0.16 13.25
CA ILE A 171 -9.03 1.56 13.54
C ILE A 171 -10.45 1.87 13.07
N ILE A 172 -10.81 1.48 11.84
CA ILE A 172 -12.17 1.67 11.31
C ILE A 172 -13.21 0.94 12.17
N PHE A 173 -12.92 -0.30 12.57
CA PHE A 173 -13.80 -1.09 13.43
C PHE A 173 -14.04 -0.40 14.78
N LEU A 174 -12.98 0.11 15.41
CA LEU A 174 -13.08 0.83 16.69
C LEU A 174 -13.86 2.14 16.57
N ILE A 175 -13.60 2.92 15.53
CA ILE A 175 -14.35 4.17 15.28
C ILE A 175 -15.84 3.86 15.10
N ARG A 176 -16.16 2.80 14.36
CA ARG A 176 -17.55 2.42 14.10
C ARG A 176 -18.24 1.82 15.32
N SER A 177 -17.53 1.11 16.19
CA SER A 177 -18.10 0.55 17.43
C SER A 177 -18.43 1.59 18.48
N GLU A 178 -17.74 2.74 18.49
CA GLU A 178 -18.00 3.85 19.42
C GLU A 178 -19.15 4.77 18.94
N ILE A 179 -19.56 4.68 17.67
CA ILE A 179 -20.59 5.52 17.05
C ILE A 179 -21.98 4.83 17.01
N ILE A 180 -22.06 3.54 17.31
CA ILE A 180 -23.31 2.74 17.40
C ILE A 180 -23.74 2.63 18.86
#